data_AF-A0A9R0W7L8-F1
#
_entry.id   AF-A0A9R0W7L8-F1
#
_cell.length_a   1.000
_cell.length_b   1.000
_cell.length_c   1.000
_cell.angle_alpha   90.00
_cell.angle_beta   90.00
_cell.angle_gamma   90.00
#
_symmetry.space_group_name_H-M   'P 1'
#
loop_
_entity.id
_entity.type
_entity.pdbx_description
1 polymer ?
#
loop_
_entity_poly.entity_id
_entity_poly.type
_entity_poly.pdbx_seq_one_letter_code
_entity_poly.pdbx_strand_id
1 'polypeptide(L)'
;MYFDELVDRRFIQPMSINFNNEVMSCTVHDVVHDLIAHKSAEENFIVVLDHNRKILALSHKVHRLSLQLGDAKYAKIPANIRKSQVRSLGVFGLSECMPCIGEFKLVRVLNIHLSGHHNGDQELAVDLTRISGLFHLIYLKIVCDVCIRLPNRMRGLQCLETLDVMDTPSGTYVPWDIIYLTRLLHLSLPPHTNLLDWSFGDDLSLCRPNHLQDLCISTPPSSDYDHLKRRMYALDYLMYGHDSLKTVKLMAHGSSVSYGDTSKARVRWVLDKLTHHVQRIEVSPHIPVIFCKMHLWDIQHGNLCILKIAVDGLSVNDVDILSGLPALTAMSLYVQKSPNIKIIFCMGAGFTALKYLKLRFMSGIAWLKFEADAMPNLWKLRLVFDAIPQMDQRLDLYSEGDQWTQYRHGNALINIEHMARLREVSAKFEGAAADLKYVSRIGIVSNHPSNAIINVQLVDSGSHGDKR
;
A
#
# COMPACT_ATOMS: atom_id res chain seq x y z
N MET A 1 -18.30 -8.33 -17.54
CA MET A 1 -18.86 -8.21 -16.18
C MET A 1 -17.81 -7.51 -15.36
N TYR A 2 -18.11 -6.28 -14.95
CA TYR A 2 -17.20 -5.45 -14.17
C TYR A 2 -17.27 -5.86 -12.69
N PHE A 3 -16.18 -5.66 -11.94
CA PHE A 3 -16.10 -6.03 -10.53
C PHE A 3 -17.25 -5.42 -9.70
N ASP A 4 -17.58 -4.16 -9.96
CA ASP A 4 -18.66 -3.45 -9.25
C ASP A 4 -20.02 -4.10 -9.48
N GLU A 5 -20.29 -4.64 -10.67
CA GLU A 5 -21.54 -5.35 -10.95
C GLU A 5 -21.67 -6.64 -10.09
N LEU A 6 -20.55 -7.30 -9.77
CA LEU A 6 -20.55 -8.47 -8.87
C LEU A 6 -20.88 -8.08 -7.43
N VAL A 7 -20.39 -6.92 -6.98
CA VAL A 7 -20.69 -6.36 -5.66
C VAL A 7 -22.15 -5.91 -5.60
N ASP A 8 -22.62 -5.15 -6.59
CA ASP A 8 -23.97 -4.60 -6.66
C ASP A 8 -25.03 -5.70 -6.70
N ARG A 9 -24.75 -6.80 -7.42
CA ARG A 9 -25.61 -8.00 -7.46
C ARG A 9 -25.44 -8.92 -6.24
N ARG A 10 -24.60 -8.54 -5.28
CA ARG A 10 -24.27 -9.29 -4.05
C ARG A 10 -23.73 -10.70 -4.29
N PHE A 11 -23.09 -10.93 -5.44
CA PHE A 11 -22.37 -12.18 -5.68
C PHE A 11 -21.07 -12.25 -4.89
N ILE A 12 -20.43 -11.09 -4.69
CA ILE A 12 -19.31 -10.91 -3.78
C ILE A 12 -19.63 -9.81 -2.78
N GLN A 13 -19.10 -9.93 -1.57
CA GLN A 13 -19.34 -9.03 -0.45
C GLN A 13 -17.99 -8.46 0.04
N PRO A 14 -17.83 -7.13 0.12
CA PRO A 14 -16.64 -6.54 0.73
C PRO A 14 -16.47 -7.00 2.18
N MET A 15 -15.32 -7.58 2.51
CA MET A 15 -14.93 -8.00 3.87
C MET A 15 -14.10 -6.94 4.57
N SER A 16 -13.18 -6.33 3.83
CA SER A 16 -12.33 -5.26 4.33
C SER A 16 -12.40 -4.10 3.35
N ILE A 17 -12.72 -2.92 3.88
CA ILE A 17 -12.71 -1.67 3.14
C ILE A 17 -11.63 -0.81 3.80
N ASN A 18 -10.68 -0.31 3.01
CA ASN A 18 -9.67 0.58 3.54
C ASN A 18 -10.28 1.93 3.90
N PHE A 19 -9.44 2.77 4.51
CA PHE A 19 -9.83 4.10 4.95
C PHE A 19 -10.19 5.07 3.81
N ASN A 20 -9.88 4.73 2.56
CA ASN A 20 -10.26 5.48 1.35
C ASN A 20 -11.60 4.95 0.75
N ASN A 21 -12.33 4.11 1.48
CA ASN A 21 -13.56 3.45 1.02
C ASN A 21 -13.36 2.50 -0.16
N GLU A 22 -12.16 1.95 -0.32
CA GLU A 22 -11.88 0.96 -1.35
C GLU A 22 -11.91 -0.45 -0.77
N VAL A 23 -12.48 -1.37 -1.53
CA VAL A 23 -12.56 -2.78 -1.15
C VAL A 23 -11.17 -3.40 -1.24
N MET A 24 -10.61 -3.78 -0.09
CA MET A 24 -9.31 -4.46 0.01
C MET A 24 -9.44 -5.98 -0.06
N SER A 25 -10.56 -6.52 0.43
CA SER A 25 -10.88 -7.93 0.32
C SER A 25 -12.38 -8.12 0.20
N CYS A 26 -12.76 -9.17 -0.50
CA CYS A 26 -14.14 -9.59 -0.67
C CYS A 26 -14.27 -11.09 -0.33
N THR A 27 -15.44 -11.47 0.15
CA THR A 27 -15.86 -12.86 0.27
C THR A 27 -16.95 -13.16 -0.76
N VAL A 28 -17.09 -14.42 -1.13
CA VAL A 28 -18.21 -14.90 -1.94
C VAL A 28 -19.26 -15.41 -0.98
N HIS A 29 -20.53 -15.09 -1.23
CA HIS A 29 -21.62 -15.64 -0.41
C HIS A 29 -21.72 -17.17 -0.59
N ASP A 30 -21.99 -17.92 0.48
CA ASP A 30 -21.97 -19.40 0.47
C ASP A 30 -22.81 -20.02 -0.66
N VAL A 31 -24.07 -19.56 -0.83
CA VAL A 31 -24.94 -20.02 -1.93
C VAL A 31 -24.36 -19.78 -3.32
N VAL A 32 -23.67 -18.65 -3.52
CA VAL A 32 -23.03 -18.30 -4.80
C VAL A 32 -21.78 -19.14 -4.98
N HIS A 33 -21.02 -19.38 -3.91
CA HIS A 33 -19.89 -20.28 -3.90
C HIS A 33 -20.30 -21.71 -4.29
N ASP A 34 -21.39 -22.23 -3.72
CA ASP A 34 -21.93 -23.55 -4.05
C ASP A 34 -22.39 -23.64 -5.51
N LEU A 35 -23.03 -22.59 -6.02
CA LEU A 35 -23.39 -22.49 -7.44
C LEU A 35 -22.15 -22.50 -8.34
N ILE A 36 -21.10 -21.75 -7.99
CA ILE A 36 -19.83 -21.73 -8.72
C ILE A 36 -19.18 -23.12 -8.70
N ALA A 37 -19.17 -23.79 -7.54
CA ALA A 37 -18.60 -25.12 -7.39
C ALA A 37 -19.37 -26.16 -8.23
N HIS A 38 -20.71 -26.12 -8.18
CA HIS A 38 -21.57 -26.99 -8.98
C HIS A 38 -21.37 -26.79 -10.48
N LYS A 39 -21.41 -25.54 -10.96
CA LYS A 39 -21.18 -25.20 -12.38
C LYS A 39 -19.77 -25.57 -12.83
N SER A 40 -18.76 -25.35 -11.98
CA SER A 40 -17.38 -25.72 -12.30
C SER A 40 -17.19 -27.24 -12.43
N ALA A 41 -17.89 -28.03 -11.61
CA ALA A 41 -17.88 -29.49 -11.70
C ALA A 41 -18.66 -30.00 -12.92
N GLU A 42 -19.83 -29.44 -13.20
CA GLU A 42 -20.66 -29.75 -14.38
C GLU A 42 -19.87 -29.52 -15.69
N GLU A 43 -19.19 -28.38 -15.80
CA GLU A 43 -18.45 -28.00 -17.01
C GLU A 43 -17.00 -28.52 -17.03
N ASN A 44 -16.55 -29.23 -15.98
CA ASN A 44 -15.13 -29.59 -15.78
C ASN A 44 -14.18 -28.39 -15.94
N PHE A 45 -14.65 -27.21 -15.54
CA PHE A 45 -14.01 -25.95 -15.85
C PHE A 45 -12.72 -25.72 -15.04
N ILE A 46 -12.71 -26.22 -13.81
CA ILE A 46 -11.58 -26.15 -12.86
C ILE A 46 -11.26 -27.55 -12.38
N VAL A 47 -9.98 -27.93 -12.44
CA VAL A 47 -9.48 -29.14 -11.80
C VAL A 47 -8.54 -28.75 -10.66
N VAL A 48 -8.84 -29.24 -9.46
CA VAL A 48 -7.96 -29.14 -8.30
C VAL A 48 -7.27 -30.49 -8.11
N LEU A 49 -5.95 -30.50 -8.30
CA LEU A 49 -5.13 -31.66 -7.97
C LEU A 49 -4.58 -31.48 -6.56
N ASP A 50 -5.11 -32.28 -5.65
CA ASP A 50 -4.70 -32.34 -4.25
C ASP A 50 -4.09 -33.72 -3.99
N HIS A 51 -2.91 -33.76 -3.36
CA HIS A 51 -2.19 -34.99 -3.01
C HIS A 51 -3.03 -36.03 -2.27
N ASN A 52 -4.05 -35.59 -1.51
CA ASN A 52 -4.91 -36.46 -0.72
C ASN A 52 -6.19 -36.91 -1.45
N ARG A 53 -6.50 -36.33 -2.61
CA ARG A 53 -7.70 -36.68 -3.38
C ARG A 53 -7.33 -37.63 -4.52
N LYS A 54 -7.97 -38.79 -4.55
CA LYS A 54 -7.96 -39.67 -5.74
C LYS A 54 -8.36 -38.83 -6.94
N ILE A 55 -7.50 -38.79 -7.95
CA ILE A 55 -7.67 -38.08 -9.21
C ILE A 55 -9.04 -38.47 -9.78
N LEU A 56 -10.04 -37.59 -9.62
CA LEU A 56 -11.35 -37.78 -10.22
C LEU A 56 -11.17 -37.75 -11.74
N ALA A 57 -11.75 -38.75 -12.41
CA ALA A 57 -11.57 -39.05 -13.83
C ALA A 57 -11.51 -37.78 -14.68
N LEU A 58 -10.31 -37.47 -15.18
CA LEU A 58 -10.06 -36.20 -15.86
C LEU A 58 -10.72 -36.21 -17.24
N SER A 59 -11.65 -35.27 -17.43
CA SER A 59 -12.09 -34.85 -18.74
C SER A 59 -10.91 -34.31 -19.55
N HIS A 60 -10.96 -34.50 -20.87
CA HIS A 60 -9.92 -34.16 -21.83
C HIS A 60 -9.75 -32.63 -22.05
N LYS A 61 -10.64 -31.79 -21.51
CA LYS A 61 -10.66 -30.33 -21.76
C LYS A 61 -10.64 -29.52 -20.47
N VAL A 62 -9.43 -29.19 -19.99
CA VAL A 62 -9.22 -28.38 -18.79
C VAL A 62 -8.71 -26.99 -19.18
N HIS A 63 -9.48 -25.94 -18.90
CA HIS A 63 -9.08 -24.55 -19.15
C HIS A 63 -8.48 -23.86 -17.91
N ARG A 64 -8.85 -24.29 -16.69
CA ARG A 64 -8.28 -23.79 -15.44
C ARG A 64 -7.78 -24.95 -14.60
N LEU A 65 -6.54 -24.88 -14.18
CA LEU A 65 -5.88 -25.91 -13.39
C LEU A 65 -5.34 -25.29 -12.10
N SER A 66 -5.68 -25.88 -10.95
CA SER A 66 -5.12 -25.53 -9.66
C SER A 66 -4.37 -26.73 -9.10
N LEU A 67 -3.09 -26.57 -8.82
CA LEU A 67 -2.22 -27.60 -8.27
C LEU A 67 -1.97 -27.27 -6.80
N GLN A 68 -2.44 -28.15 -5.91
CA GLN A 68 -2.22 -28.08 -4.47
C GLN A 68 -1.16 -29.13 -4.12
N LEU A 69 0.09 -28.67 -4.01
CA LEU A 69 1.29 -29.48 -3.83
C LEU A 69 1.60 -29.62 -2.34
N GLY A 70 1.27 -30.77 -1.74
CA GLY A 70 1.59 -31.06 -0.33
C GLY A 70 3.04 -31.51 -0.09
N ASP A 71 3.29 -32.13 1.08
CA ASP A 71 4.62 -32.59 1.55
C ASP A 71 5.27 -33.73 0.74
N ALA A 72 4.57 -34.28 -0.25
CA ALA A 72 5.04 -35.42 -0.99
C ALA A 72 5.96 -34.98 -2.15
N LYS A 73 7.24 -35.36 -2.08
CA LYS A 73 8.33 -35.10 -3.05
C LYS A 73 8.06 -35.38 -4.54
N TYR A 74 6.87 -35.85 -4.95
CA TYR A 74 6.58 -36.28 -6.32
C TYR A 74 5.11 -36.11 -6.73
N ALA A 75 4.51 -34.93 -6.51
CA ALA A 75 3.21 -34.62 -7.10
C ALA A 75 3.32 -34.58 -8.65
N LYS A 76 3.11 -35.73 -9.30
CA LYS A 76 3.10 -35.82 -10.77
C LYS A 76 1.76 -35.33 -11.29
N ILE A 77 1.79 -34.32 -12.17
CA ILE A 77 0.61 -33.96 -12.96
C ILE A 77 0.19 -35.21 -13.76
N PRO A 78 -1.07 -35.68 -13.64
CA PRO A 78 -1.56 -36.83 -14.36
C PRO A 78 -1.36 -36.70 -15.87
N ALA A 79 -0.88 -37.76 -16.52
CA ALA A 79 -0.49 -37.76 -17.94
C ALA A 79 -1.66 -37.46 -18.90
N ASN A 80 -2.90 -37.65 -18.46
CA ASN A 80 -4.13 -37.36 -19.20
C ASN A 80 -4.52 -35.87 -19.24
N ILE A 81 -3.88 -35.01 -18.44
CA ILE A 81 -4.12 -33.56 -18.54
C ILE A 81 -3.41 -33.01 -19.77
N ARG A 82 -4.20 -32.54 -20.75
CA ARG A 82 -3.69 -31.80 -21.91
C ARG A 82 -3.24 -30.40 -21.50
N LYS A 83 -1.98 -30.27 -21.09
CA LYS A 83 -1.33 -29.01 -20.69
C LYS A 83 -1.48 -27.88 -21.72
N SER A 84 -1.60 -28.25 -23.00
CA SER A 84 -1.81 -27.34 -24.12
C SER A 84 -3.17 -26.63 -24.16
N GLN A 85 -4.15 -27.00 -23.32
CA GLN A 85 -5.48 -26.36 -23.29
C GLN A 85 -5.71 -25.45 -22.08
N VAL A 86 -4.80 -25.50 -21.11
CA VAL A 86 -4.87 -24.73 -19.87
C VAL A 86 -4.58 -23.26 -20.17
N ARG A 87 -5.50 -22.38 -19.75
CA ARG A 87 -5.41 -20.92 -19.90
C ARG A 87 -5.20 -20.21 -18.56
N SER A 88 -5.54 -20.85 -17.45
CA SER A 88 -5.28 -20.35 -16.09
C SER A 88 -4.62 -21.45 -15.28
N LEU A 89 -3.50 -21.13 -14.64
CA LEU A 89 -2.74 -22.07 -13.81
C LEU A 89 -2.47 -21.44 -12.44
N GLY A 90 -2.94 -22.12 -11.39
CA GLY A 90 -2.59 -21.84 -10.01
C GLY A 90 -1.68 -22.94 -9.48
N VAL A 91 -0.58 -22.59 -8.83
CA VAL A 91 0.33 -23.55 -8.20
C VAL A 91 0.58 -23.13 -6.77
N PHE A 92 0.28 -24.01 -5.82
CA PHE A 92 0.28 -23.72 -4.39
C PHE A 92 1.01 -24.82 -3.64
N GLY A 93 1.85 -24.47 -2.65
CA GLY A 93 2.47 -25.41 -1.72
C GLY A 93 3.99 -25.46 -1.83
N LEU A 94 4.60 -26.64 -1.67
CA LEU A 94 6.05 -26.76 -1.55
C LEU A 94 6.80 -26.51 -2.87
N SER A 95 7.86 -25.70 -2.80
CA SER A 95 8.72 -25.33 -3.94
C SER A 95 9.37 -26.53 -4.63
N GLU A 96 9.66 -27.59 -3.88
CA GLU A 96 10.30 -28.83 -4.31
C GLU A 96 9.40 -29.66 -5.23
N CYS A 97 8.09 -29.40 -5.19
CA CYS A 97 7.08 -30.09 -5.99
C CYS A 97 6.70 -29.33 -7.26
N MET A 98 7.40 -28.24 -7.58
CA MET A 98 7.03 -27.34 -8.67
C MET A 98 7.09 -28.06 -10.04
N PRO A 99 6.00 -28.09 -10.81
CA PRO A 99 6.01 -28.69 -12.15
C PRO A 99 6.72 -27.79 -13.18
N CYS A 100 7.07 -28.37 -14.32
CA CYS A 100 7.59 -27.64 -15.48
C CYS A 100 6.50 -26.73 -16.11
N ILE A 101 6.41 -25.49 -15.65
CA ILE A 101 5.42 -24.51 -16.13
C ILE A 101 5.54 -24.17 -17.62
N GLY A 102 6.72 -24.33 -18.21
CA GLY A 102 6.97 -24.06 -19.63
C GLY A 102 6.17 -24.95 -20.60
N GLU A 103 5.54 -26.02 -20.11
CA GLU A 103 4.70 -26.92 -20.89
C GLU A 103 3.28 -26.38 -21.14
N PHE A 104 2.84 -25.38 -20.37
CA PHE A 104 1.49 -24.82 -20.45
C PHE A 104 1.43 -23.61 -21.41
N LYS A 105 1.69 -23.84 -22.69
CA LYS A 105 1.90 -22.79 -23.70
C LYS A 105 0.75 -21.78 -23.89
N LEU A 106 -0.49 -22.15 -23.56
CA LEU A 106 -1.67 -21.28 -23.72
C LEU A 106 -2.08 -20.52 -22.44
N VAL A 107 -1.28 -20.60 -21.38
CA VAL A 107 -1.57 -19.92 -20.11
C VAL A 107 -1.55 -18.41 -20.28
N ARG A 108 -2.62 -17.78 -19.82
CA ARG A 108 -2.85 -16.34 -19.74
C ARG A 108 -2.78 -15.81 -18.33
N VAL A 109 -3.14 -16.61 -17.33
CA VAL A 109 -3.12 -16.26 -15.91
C VAL A 109 -2.30 -17.28 -15.17
N LEU A 110 -1.20 -16.85 -14.56
CA LEU A 110 -0.32 -17.68 -13.75
C LEU A 110 -0.23 -17.10 -12.34
N ASN A 111 -0.65 -17.88 -11.34
CA ASN A 111 -0.53 -17.54 -9.93
C ASN A 111 0.28 -18.63 -9.24
N ILE A 112 1.41 -18.24 -8.65
CA ILE A 112 2.35 -19.14 -7.99
C ILE A 112 2.44 -18.70 -6.53
N HIS A 113 2.12 -19.60 -5.61
CA HIS A 113 2.29 -19.40 -4.18
C HIS A 113 3.09 -20.56 -3.61
N LEU A 114 4.39 -20.34 -3.39
CA LEU A 114 5.29 -21.39 -2.95
C LEU A 114 5.80 -21.11 -1.54
N SER A 115 5.94 -22.18 -0.78
CA SER A 115 6.64 -22.20 0.50
C SER A 115 7.83 -23.16 0.43
N GLY A 116 8.88 -22.92 1.20
CA GLY A 116 10.01 -23.84 1.30
C GLY A 116 10.79 -23.69 2.59
N HIS A 117 11.56 -24.72 2.92
CA HIS A 117 12.35 -24.76 4.17
C HIS A 117 13.76 -24.16 4.00
N HIS A 118 13.96 -23.40 2.93
CA HIS A 118 15.25 -22.89 2.52
C HIS A 118 15.35 -21.43 2.97
N ASN A 119 16.07 -21.17 4.06
CA ASN A 119 16.26 -19.86 4.70
C ASN A 119 16.98 -18.84 3.79
N GLY A 120 16.46 -18.53 2.61
CA GLY A 120 17.03 -17.56 1.67
C GLY A 120 18.29 -18.01 0.93
N ASP A 121 18.59 -19.31 0.91
CA ASP A 121 19.74 -19.83 0.16
C ASP A 121 19.51 -19.67 -1.36
N GLN A 122 20.39 -18.90 -2.00
CA GLN A 122 20.27 -18.56 -3.41
C GLN A 122 20.66 -19.71 -4.34
N GLU A 123 21.40 -20.71 -3.84
CA GLU A 123 21.74 -21.93 -4.59
C GLU A 123 20.52 -22.85 -4.79
N LEU A 124 19.49 -22.70 -3.95
CA LEU A 124 18.24 -23.46 -4.02
C LEU A 124 17.09 -22.66 -4.67
N ALA A 125 17.42 -21.63 -5.45
CA ALA A 125 16.42 -20.79 -6.10
C ALA A 125 15.57 -21.60 -7.11
N VAL A 126 14.25 -21.36 -7.08
CA VAL A 126 13.31 -21.98 -8.02
C VAL A 126 13.49 -21.39 -9.40
N ASP A 127 13.82 -22.24 -10.39
CA ASP A 127 14.03 -21.79 -11.76
C ASP A 127 12.71 -21.56 -12.52
N LEU A 128 12.39 -20.30 -12.77
CA LEU A 128 11.22 -19.86 -13.52
C LEU A 128 11.59 -19.25 -14.88
N THR A 129 12.81 -19.45 -15.37
CA THR A 129 13.29 -18.94 -16.67
C THR A 129 12.41 -19.37 -17.86
N ARG A 130 11.73 -20.51 -17.75
CA ARG A 130 10.81 -21.03 -18.78
C ARG A 130 9.52 -20.21 -18.95
N ILE A 131 9.22 -19.28 -18.03
CA ILE A 131 8.09 -18.33 -18.18
C ILE A 131 8.22 -17.53 -19.47
N SER A 132 9.45 -17.22 -19.91
CA SER A 132 9.72 -16.50 -21.17
C SER A 132 9.05 -17.11 -22.40
N GLY A 133 8.72 -18.42 -22.38
CA GLY A 133 8.01 -19.11 -23.45
C GLY A 133 6.48 -19.09 -23.35
N LEU A 134 5.89 -18.31 -22.42
CA LEU A 134 4.45 -18.16 -22.22
C LEU A 134 3.93 -16.88 -22.90
N PHE A 135 3.95 -16.87 -24.23
CA PHE A 135 3.64 -15.67 -25.04
C PHE A 135 2.21 -15.12 -24.88
N HIS A 136 1.29 -15.93 -24.36
CA HIS A 136 -0.09 -15.53 -24.10
C HIS A 136 -0.33 -15.02 -22.67
N LEU A 137 0.71 -14.97 -21.84
CA LEU A 137 0.59 -14.57 -20.45
C LEU A 137 0.17 -13.09 -20.35
N ILE A 138 -0.92 -12.85 -19.63
CA ILE A 138 -1.52 -11.53 -19.35
C ILE A 138 -1.30 -11.15 -17.89
N TYR A 139 -1.38 -12.11 -16.98
CA TYR A 139 -1.23 -11.91 -15.53
C TYR A 139 -0.24 -12.91 -14.95
N LEU A 140 0.75 -12.39 -14.22
CA LEU A 140 1.70 -13.19 -13.44
C LEU A 140 1.75 -12.66 -12.01
N LYS A 141 1.40 -13.50 -11.04
CA LYS A 141 1.63 -13.25 -9.61
C LYS A 141 2.50 -14.35 -9.02
N ILE A 142 3.52 -13.96 -8.26
CA ILE A 142 4.37 -14.88 -7.52
C ILE A 142 4.47 -14.40 -6.07
N VAL A 143 4.06 -15.27 -5.16
CA VAL A 143 4.25 -15.16 -3.72
C VAL A 143 5.14 -16.32 -3.31
N CYS A 144 6.29 -16.04 -2.73
CA CYS A 144 7.26 -17.07 -2.40
C CYS A 144 8.12 -16.65 -1.22
N ASP A 145 8.46 -17.56 -0.33
CA ASP A 145 9.46 -17.38 0.73
C ASP A 145 10.87 -17.82 0.31
N VAL A 146 10.97 -18.65 -0.74
CA VAL A 146 12.23 -19.07 -1.40
C VAL A 146 12.61 -18.14 -2.55
N CYS A 147 13.91 -17.99 -2.81
CA CYS A 147 14.43 -17.23 -3.96
C CYS A 147 13.89 -17.78 -5.29
N ILE A 148 13.55 -16.88 -6.22
CA ILE A 148 13.11 -17.26 -7.57
C ILE A 148 14.07 -16.71 -8.62
N ARG A 149 14.34 -17.51 -9.65
CA ARG A 149 15.09 -17.07 -10.83
C ARG A 149 14.15 -16.81 -11.99
N LEU A 150 13.86 -15.53 -12.24
CA LEU A 150 13.12 -15.08 -13.41
C LEU A 150 13.98 -15.18 -14.69
N PRO A 151 13.36 -15.17 -15.89
CA PRO A 151 14.10 -15.10 -17.14
C PRO A 151 14.96 -13.83 -17.20
N ASN A 152 16.13 -13.88 -17.83
CA ASN A 152 16.99 -12.70 -18.01
C ASN A 152 16.42 -11.66 -19.01
N ARG A 153 15.39 -12.04 -19.78
CA ARG A 153 14.68 -11.17 -20.73
C ARG A 153 13.18 -11.41 -20.62
N MET A 154 12.44 -10.35 -20.34
CA MET A 154 10.97 -10.38 -20.20
C MET A 154 10.24 -9.94 -21.47
N ARG A 155 10.95 -9.37 -22.46
CA ARG A 155 10.37 -8.86 -23.73
C ARG A 155 9.55 -9.87 -24.53
N GLY A 156 9.75 -11.18 -24.31
CA GLY A 156 8.94 -12.22 -24.94
C GLY A 156 7.47 -12.21 -24.48
N LEU A 157 7.17 -11.67 -23.30
CA LEU A 157 5.84 -11.65 -22.70
C LEU A 157 4.98 -10.48 -23.23
N GLN A 158 4.82 -10.39 -24.55
CA GLN A 158 4.18 -9.26 -25.23
C GLN A 158 2.72 -9.03 -24.82
N CYS A 159 2.04 -10.04 -24.27
CA CYS A 159 0.66 -9.93 -23.79
C CYS A 159 0.53 -9.50 -22.32
N LEU A 160 1.65 -9.39 -21.60
CA LEU A 160 1.62 -9.20 -20.15
C LEU A 160 1.09 -7.82 -19.79
N GLU A 161 0.05 -7.80 -18.96
CA GLU A 161 -0.60 -6.60 -18.45
C GLU A 161 -0.27 -6.39 -16.96
N THR A 162 -0.09 -7.47 -16.20
CA THR A 162 0.24 -7.41 -14.76
C THR A 162 1.39 -8.33 -14.40
N LEU A 163 2.41 -7.78 -13.74
CA LEU A 163 3.43 -8.53 -13.02
C LEU A 163 3.39 -8.14 -11.55
N ASP A 164 3.15 -9.13 -10.69
CA ASP A 164 3.22 -8.99 -9.23
C ASP A 164 4.21 -9.99 -8.64
N VAL A 165 5.38 -9.50 -8.24
CA VAL A 165 6.45 -10.29 -7.59
C VAL A 165 6.90 -9.62 -6.28
N MET A 166 6.02 -8.81 -5.69
CA MET A 166 6.31 -8.01 -4.49
C MET A 166 6.64 -8.86 -3.27
N ASP A 167 5.95 -9.98 -3.13
CA ASP A 167 6.04 -10.91 -2.00
C ASP A 167 7.03 -12.04 -2.30
N THR A 168 8.23 -11.69 -2.79
CA THR A 168 9.34 -12.63 -3.01
C THR A 168 10.57 -12.16 -2.23
N PRO A 169 11.47 -13.07 -1.77
CA PRO A 169 12.58 -12.68 -0.92
C PRO A 169 13.65 -11.89 -1.68
N SER A 170 14.62 -11.38 -0.93
CA SER A 170 15.81 -10.74 -1.50
C SER A 170 16.53 -11.68 -2.47
N GLY A 171 16.87 -11.19 -3.66
CA GLY A 171 17.55 -11.97 -4.70
C GLY A 171 16.72 -12.21 -5.95
N THR A 172 15.41 -11.96 -5.90
CA THR A 172 14.57 -11.91 -7.11
C THR A 172 14.96 -10.70 -7.97
N TYR A 173 15.54 -10.97 -9.14
CA TYR A 173 15.87 -9.94 -10.12
C TYR A 173 14.78 -9.83 -11.19
N VAL A 174 14.21 -8.64 -11.35
CA VAL A 174 13.30 -8.32 -12.47
C VAL A 174 14.11 -7.60 -13.55
N PRO A 175 14.27 -8.19 -14.74
CA PRO A 175 15.00 -7.55 -15.83
C PRO A 175 14.43 -6.20 -16.23
N TRP A 176 15.33 -5.27 -16.55
CA TRP A 176 14.98 -3.92 -16.98
C TRP A 176 14.22 -3.89 -18.31
N ASP A 177 14.36 -4.90 -19.19
CA ASP A 177 13.66 -4.95 -20.49
C ASP A 177 12.14 -5.10 -20.38
N ILE A 178 11.62 -5.31 -19.15
CA ILE A 178 10.19 -5.27 -18.85
C ILE A 178 9.54 -3.91 -19.16
N ILE A 179 10.33 -2.83 -19.10
CA ILE A 179 9.88 -1.46 -19.43
C ILE A 179 9.58 -1.25 -20.92
N TYR A 180 9.76 -2.27 -21.75
CA TYR A 180 9.39 -2.26 -23.18
C TYR A 180 8.12 -3.06 -23.51
N LEU A 181 7.49 -3.68 -22.50
CA LEU A 181 6.22 -4.36 -22.68
C LEU A 181 5.07 -3.35 -22.85
N THR A 182 4.66 -3.14 -24.10
CA THR A 182 3.64 -2.13 -24.47
C THR A 182 2.28 -2.34 -23.78
N ARG A 183 1.93 -3.58 -23.42
CA ARG A 183 0.68 -3.92 -22.73
C ARG A 183 0.77 -3.87 -21.22
N LEU A 184 1.95 -3.67 -20.64
CA LEU A 184 2.14 -3.69 -19.19
C LEU A 184 1.47 -2.47 -18.55
N LEU A 185 0.50 -2.72 -17.68
CA LEU A 185 -0.28 -1.70 -16.96
C LEU A 185 0.08 -1.66 -15.48
N HIS A 186 0.35 -2.82 -14.88
CA HIS A 186 0.55 -2.97 -13.43
C HIS A 186 1.85 -3.70 -13.13
N LEU A 187 2.73 -3.07 -12.34
CA LEU A 187 4.03 -3.62 -12.00
C LEU A 187 4.28 -3.50 -10.49
N SER A 188 4.43 -4.65 -9.83
CA SER A 188 4.76 -4.73 -8.41
C SER A 188 6.09 -5.45 -8.20
N LEU A 189 7.06 -4.75 -7.61
CA LEU A 189 8.46 -5.16 -7.53
C LEU A 189 8.87 -5.62 -6.12
N PRO A 190 9.76 -6.63 -6.02
CA PRO A 190 10.23 -7.15 -4.75
C PRO A 190 11.09 -6.15 -3.98
N PRO A 191 11.37 -6.44 -2.69
CA PRO A 191 12.43 -5.74 -1.98
C PRO A 191 13.75 -5.88 -2.74
N HIS A 192 14.63 -4.88 -2.62
CA HIS A 192 15.97 -4.90 -3.23
C HIS A 192 16.06 -4.74 -4.76
N THR A 193 14.97 -4.53 -5.51
CA THR A 193 15.06 -4.17 -6.95
C THR A 193 15.87 -2.88 -7.20
N ASN A 194 16.88 -2.95 -8.06
CA ASN A 194 17.68 -1.78 -8.44
C ASN A 194 17.03 -1.03 -9.60
N LEU A 195 16.25 0.02 -9.30
CA LEU A 195 15.61 0.85 -10.32
C LEU A 195 16.61 1.62 -11.20
N LEU A 196 17.86 1.79 -10.74
CA LEU A 196 18.89 2.46 -11.53
C LEU A 196 19.28 1.66 -12.79
N ASP A 197 19.09 0.34 -12.77
CA ASP A 197 19.29 -0.49 -13.96
C ASP A 197 18.31 -0.09 -15.08
N TRP A 198 17.27 0.66 -14.75
CA TRP A 198 16.24 1.11 -15.68
C TRP A 198 16.46 2.56 -16.12
N SER A 199 17.43 3.27 -15.52
CA SER A 199 17.69 4.70 -15.75
C SER A 199 18.91 4.96 -16.66
N PHE A 200 19.12 4.17 -17.72
CA PHE A 200 20.20 4.41 -18.68
C PHE A 200 19.96 5.67 -19.54
N GLY A 201 21.04 6.43 -19.75
CA GLY A 201 21.05 7.86 -20.09
C GLY A 201 20.88 8.24 -21.56
N ASP A 202 20.66 9.54 -21.75
CA ASP A 202 20.68 10.45 -22.92
C ASP A 202 20.18 10.00 -24.31
N ASP A 203 20.06 8.70 -24.62
CA ASP A 203 19.40 8.19 -25.82
C ASP A 203 17.86 8.11 -25.60
N LEU A 204 17.29 9.28 -25.34
CA LEU A 204 15.86 9.55 -25.08
C LEU A 204 14.93 9.27 -26.29
N SER A 205 15.42 8.67 -27.38
CA SER A 205 14.61 8.42 -28.59
C SER A 205 13.93 7.04 -28.64
N LEU A 206 14.33 6.10 -27.78
CA LEU A 206 13.75 4.74 -27.71
C LEU A 206 12.88 4.49 -26.47
N CYS A 207 12.86 5.43 -25.53
CA CYS A 207 12.12 5.34 -24.27
C CYS A 207 10.80 6.14 -24.34
N ARG A 208 9.78 5.65 -25.07
CA ARG A 208 8.35 5.95 -24.79
C ARG A 208 7.39 5.10 -25.66
N PRO A 209 6.24 4.63 -25.15
CA PRO A 209 5.85 4.42 -23.75
C PRO A 209 5.38 2.98 -23.49
N ASN A 210 5.76 2.41 -22.35
CA ASN A 210 4.84 1.49 -21.70
C ASN A 210 3.66 2.31 -21.19
N HIS A 211 2.45 1.80 -21.36
CA HIS A 211 1.22 2.35 -20.76
C HIS A 211 1.12 2.02 -19.27
N LEU A 212 2.26 2.02 -18.56
CA LEU A 212 2.31 1.65 -17.16
C LEU A 212 1.46 2.66 -16.37
N GLN A 213 0.46 2.15 -15.65
CA GLN A 213 -0.49 2.95 -14.87
C GLN A 213 -0.18 2.81 -13.38
N ASP A 214 0.17 1.61 -12.93
CA ASP A 214 0.42 1.35 -11.52
C ASP A 214 1.80 0.77 -11.28
N LEU A 215 2.57 1.44 -10.42
CA LEU A 215 3.87 1.00 -9.96
C LEU A 215 3.85 0.83 -8.44
N CYS A 216 4.09 -0.39 -7.98
CA CYS A 216 4.25 -0.69 -6.56
C CYS A 216 5.65 -1.25 -6.30
N ILE A 217 6.31 -0.72 -5.29
CA ILE A 217 7.69 -1.08 -4.97
C ILE A 217 7.77 -1.43 -3.50
N SER A 218 8.29 -2.62 -3.22
CA SER A 218 8.58 -3.04 -1.86
C SER A 218 9.98 -2.56 -1.46
N THR A 219 10.11 -2.00 -0.26
CA THR A 219 11.38 -1.54 0.29
C THR A 219 11.68 -2.26 1.59
N PRO A 220 12.91 -2.78 1.78
CA PRO A 220 13.30 -3.43 3.02
C PRO A 220 13.42 -2.40 4.16
N PRO A 221 13.10 -2.78 5.41
CA PRO A 221 13.14 -1.88 6.58
C PRO A 221 14.57 -1.47 7.00
N SER A 222 15.60 -2.14 6.48
CA SER A 222 17.02 -1.90 6.77
C SER A 222 17.81 -1.34 5.58
N SER A 223 17.15 -0.77 4.56
CA SER A 223 17.87 -0.22 3.40
C SER A 223 18.89 0.84 3.84
N ASP A 224 20.13 0.69 3.39
CA ASP A 224 21.16 1.73 3.48
C ASP A 224 20.63 3.07 2.94
N TYR A 225 20.96 4.16 3.62
CA TYR A 225 20.50 5.51 3.30
C TYR A 225 20.82 5.86 1.85
N ASP A 226 22.03 5.55 1.39
CA ASP A 226 22.47 5.86 0.03
C ASP A 226 21.70 5.05 -1.02
N HIS A 227 21.40 3.78 -0.73
CA HIS A 227 20.59 2.95 -1.62
C HIS A 227 19.16 3.46 -1.73
N LEU A 228 18.54 3.81 -0.60
CA LEU A 228 17.19 4.38 -0.58
C LEU A 228 17.14 5.72 -1.30
N LYS A 229 18.15 6.59 -1.09
CA LYS A 229 18.26 7.88 -1.78
C LYS A 229 18.37 7.70 -3.30
N ARG A 230 19.25 6.82 -3.77
CA ARG A 230 19.40 6.48 -5.20
C ARG A 230 18.09 5.98 -5.81
N ARG A 231 17.33 5.15 -5.09
CA ARG A 231 16.02 4.67 -5.54
C ARG A 231 15.00 5.79 -5.67
N MET A 232 14.96 6.73 -4.74
CA MET A 232 14.03 7.86 -4.83
C MET A 232 14.32 8.72 -6.06
N TYR A 233 15.60 8.94 -6.39
CA TYR A 233 15.97 9.61 -7.64
C TYR A 233 15.55 8.82 -8.89
N ALA A 234 15.72 7.50 -8.90
CA ALA A 234 15.28 6.67 -10.02
C ALA A 234 13.75 6.68 -10.17
N LEU A 235 13.02 6.66 -9.04
CA LEU A 235 11.56 6.74 -9.04
C LEU A 235 11.07 8.09 -9.55
N ASP A 236 11.73 9.18 -9.14
CA ASP A 236 11.46 10.53 -9.64
C ASP A 236 11.65 10.61 -11.17
N TYR A 237 12.75 10.04 -11.67
CA TYR A 237 12.99 9.93 -13.11
C TYR A 237 11.92 9.10 -13.84
N LEU A 238 11.48 7.97 -13.26
CA LEU A 238 10.41 7.16 -13.82
C LEU A 238 9.07 7.90 -13.84
N MET A 239 8.75 8.66 -12.79
CA MET A 239 7.56 9.48 -12.71
C MET A 239 7.57 10.61 -13.75
N TYR A 240 8.74 11.18 -14.04
CA TYR A 240 8.91 12.21 -15.08
C TYR A 240 8.87 11.62 -16.50
N GLY A 241 9.47 10.45 -16.71
CA GLY A 241 9.55 9.80 -18.00
C GLY A 241 8.23 9.22 -18.51
N HIS A 242 7.37 8.75 -17.60
CA HIS A 242 6.12 8.05 -17.91
C HIS A 242 4.88 8.93 -17.70
N ASP A 243 4.39 9.53 -18.78
CA ASP A 243 3.18 10.36 -18.75
C ASP A 243 1.89 9.56 -18.41
N SER A 244 1.92 8.22 -18.46
CA SER A 244 0.75 7.37 -18.20
C SER A 244 0.56 6.93 -16.75
N LEU A 245 1.54 7.21 -15.87
CA LEU A 245 1.55 6.68 -14.51
C LEU A 245 0.48 7.38 -13.65
N LYS A 246 -0.42 6.58 -13.06
CA LYS A 246 -1.52 7.04 -12.23
C LYS A 246 -1.29 6.76 -10.75
N THR A 247 -0.68 5.62 -10.43
CA THR A 247 -0.49 5.16 -9.06
C THR A 247 0.97 4.85 -8.78
N VAL A 248 1.49 5.41 -7.69
CA VAL A 248 2.80 5.06 -7.12
C VAL A 248 2.61 4.62 -5.67
N LYS A 249 3.06 3.41 -5.37
CA LYS A 249 2.98 2.81 -4.03
C LYS A 249 4.36 2.35 -3.57
N LEU A 250 4.80 2.83 -2.41
CA LEU A 250 5.98 2.36 -1.71
C LEU A 250 5.56 1.62 -0.45
N MET A 251 5.80 0.31 -0.44
CA MET A 251 5.40 -0.59 0.64
C MET A 251 6.62 -1.02 1.46
N ALA A 252 6.46 -1.18 2.77
CA ALA A 252 7.52 -1.74 3.60
C ALA A 252 7.45 -3.27 3.54
N HIS A 253 8.57 -3.92 3.28
CA HIS A 253 8.66 -5.38 3.20
C HIS A 253 8.75 -6.00 4.61
N GLY A 254 7.91 -6.99 4.89
CA GLY A 254 7.87 -7.69 6.18
C GLY A 254 7.16 -6.91 7.30
N SER A 255 6.51 -7.63 8.22
CA SER A 255 5.87 -7.06 9.40
C SER A 255 6.92 -6.63 10.43
N SER A 256 7.66 -5.56 10.17
CA SER A 256 8.54 -4.99 11.19
C SER A 256 7.74 -4.15 12.17
N VAL A 257 7.21 -4.80 13.20
CA VAL A 257 6.96 -4.13 14.49
C VAL A 257 8.32 -3.69 15.03
N SER A 258 8.61 -2.40 14.88
CA SER A 258 9.46 -1.62 15.78
C SER A 258 9.31 -0.15 15.40
N TYR A 259 8.34 0.52 16.01
CA TYR A 259 8.46 1.95 16.27
C TYR A 259 9.56 2.08 17.32
N GLY A 260 10.80 2.36 16.92
CA GLY A 260 11.87 2.36 17.91
C GLY A 260 13.19 2.97 17.51
N ASP A 261 13.53 3.02 16.22
CA ASP A 261 14.86 3.52 15.84
C ASP A 261 14.79 4.90 15.19
N THR A 262 14.63 5.93 16.02
CA THR A 262 14.76 7.34 15.64
C THR A 262 16.20 7.71 15.23
N SER A 263 17.16 6.78 15.33
CA SER A 263 18.57 7.02 14.99
C SER A 263 18.93 6.79 13.52
N LYS A 264 18.05 6.16 12.72
CA LYS A 264 18.34 5.92 11.29
C LYS A 264 18.16 7.18 10.46
N ALA A 265 19.20 7.55 9.71
CA ALA A 265 19.18 8.65 8.76
C ALA A 265 17.99 8.49 7.79
N ARG A 266 17.15 9.52 7.71
CA ARG A 266 15.93 9.51 6.88
C ARG A 266 16.18 10.21 5.56
N VAL A 267 15.76 9.60 4.46
CA VAL A 267 15.90 10.16 3.12
C VAL A 267 14.84 11.23 2.92
N ARG A 268 15.28 12.46 2.64
CA ARG A 268 14.39 13.54 2.22
C ARG A 268 14.09 13.40 0.74
N TRP A 269 12.83 13.12 0.42
CA TRP A 269 12.36 13.09 -0.96
C TRP A 269 11.76 14.46 -1.29
N VAL A 270 12.39 15.13 -2.24
CA VAL A 270 11.85 16.35 -2.87
C VAL A 270 11.21 15.91 -4.16
N LEU A 271 9.89 16.01 -4.22
CA LEU A 271 9.13 15.82 -5.45
C LEU A 271 8.87 17.20 -6.02
N ASP A 272 9.65 17.56 -7.04
CA ASP A 272 9.71 18.89 -7.65
C ASP A 272 8.62 19.11 -8.71
N LYS A 273 8.12 18.05 -9.36
CA LYS A 273 6.99 18.15 -10.29
C LYS A 273 6.05 16.95 -10.22
N LEU A 274 4.83 17.17 -9.72
CA LEU A 274 3.76 16.18 -9.83
C LEU A 274 3.20 16.20 -11.25
N THR A 275 3.23 15.07 -11.96
CA THR A 275 2.61 14.99 -13.29
C THR A 275 1.09 15.00 -13.15
N HIS A 276 0.40 15.66 -14.09
CA HIS A 276 -1.06 15.84 -14.04
C HIS A 276 -1.87 14.52 -14.07
N HIS A 277 -1.24 13.41 -14.42
CA HIS A 277 -1.87 12.10 -14.52
C HIS A 277 -1.83 11.29 -13.21
N VAL A 278 -0.97 11.66 -12.27
CA VAL A 278 -0.85 10.94 -11.00
C VAL A 278 -2.09 11.19 -10.15
N GLN A 279 -2.82 10.12 -9.87
CA GLN A 279 -4.03 10.10 -9.06
C GLN A 279 -3.75 9.61 -7.64
N ARG A 280 -2.67 8.86 -7.42
CA ARG A 280 -2.42 8.19 -6.14
C ARG A 280 -0.95 8.08 -5.81
N ILE A 281 -0.59 8.59 -4.64
CA ILE A 281 0.72 8.40 -4.02
C ILE A 281 0.53 7.83 -2.62
N GLU A 282 1.07 6.64 -2.39
CA GLU A 282 1.08 6.03 -1.05
C GLU A 282 2.47 5.55 -0.67
N VAL A 283 2.98 6.09 0.43
CA VAL A 283 4.24 5.66 1.03
C VAL A 283 3.94 5.11 2.42
N SER A 284 4.40 3.89 2.66
CA SER A 284 4.26 3.24 3.96
C SER A 284 5.03 4.02 5.03
N PRO A 285 4.44 4.26 6.22
CA PRO A 285 5.09 5.02 7.28
C PRO A 285 6.30 4.30 7.90
N HIS A 286 6.48 3.01 7.62
CA HIS A 286 7.61 2.22 8.10
C HIS A 286 8.87 2.41 7.24
N ILE A 287 8.76 3.12 6.11
CA ILE A 287 9.89 3.44 5.26
C ILE A 287 10.50 4.76 5.76
N PRO A 288 11.83 4.88 5.93
CA PRO A 288 12.48 6.10 6.41
C PRO A 288 12.60 7.16 5.30
N VAL A 289 11.49 7.46 4.63
CA VAL A 289 11.36 8.52 3.62
C VAL A 289 10.47 9.63 4.18
N ILE A 290 10.98 10.86 4.13
CA ILE A 290 10.24 12.06 4.50
C ILE A 290 10.06 12.92 3.26
N PHE A 291 8.81 13.30 2.97
CA PHE A 291 8.50 14.30 1.96
C PHE A 291 8.85 15.69 2.47
N CYS A 292 9.49 16.47 1.61
CA CYS A 292 9.87 17.85 1.90
C CYS A 292 9.48 18.77 0.74
N LYS A 293 9.32 20.07 1.04
CA LYS A 293 9.09 21.15 0.06
C LYS A 293 7.82 20.99 -0.79
N MET A 294 6.67 20.79 -0.14
CA MET A 294 5.37 20.75 -0.82
C MET A 294 5.02 22.02 -1.60
N HIS A 295 5.63 23.16 -1.26
CA HIS A 295 5.46 24.43 -1.98
C HIS A 295 5.93 24.42 -3.42
N LEU A 296 6.65 23.38 -3.86
CA LEU A 296 7.06 23.20 -5.25
C LEU A 296 5.98 22.53 -6.10
N TRP A 297 4.89 22.05 -5.50
CA TRP A 297 3.82 21.39 -6.25
C TRP A 297 3.03 22.42 -7.07
N ASP A 298 2.98 22.23 -8.38
CA ASP A 298 2.12 23.02 -9.25
C ASP A 298 0.68 22.46 -9.18
N ILE A 299 -0.14 23.09 -8.35
CA ILE A 299 -1.45 22.58 -7.91
C ILE A 299 -2.55 22.85 -8.95
N GLN A 300 -2.33 23.75 -9.91
CA GLN A 300 -3.40 24.31 -10.76
C GLN A 300 -4.14 23.28 -11.64
N HIS A 301 -3.59 22.07 -11.83
CA HIS A 301 -4.18 21.02 -12.67
C HIS A 301 -4.00 19.58 -12.13
N GLY A 302 -3.98 19.40 -10.79
CA GLY A 302 -3.71 18.09 -10.17
C GLY A 302 -4.92 17.14 -10.12
N ASN A 303 -4.79 15.94 -10.70
CA ASN A 303 -5.76 14.83 -10.57
C ASN A 303 -5.54 13.96 -9.31
N LEU A 304 -4.75 14.43 -8.34
CA LEU A 304 -4.36 13.66 -7.17
C LEU A 304 -5.58 13.42 -6.26
N CYS A 305 -6.04 12.17 -6.22
CA CYS A 305 -7.19 11.72 -5.44
C CYS A 305 -6.82 11.21 -4.05
N ILE A 306 -5.66 10.54 -3.94
CA ILE A 306 -5.25 9.84 -2.73
C ILE A 306 -3.79 10.16 -2.41
N LEU A 307 -3.56 10.66 -1.19
CA LEU A 307 -2.24 11.00 -0.69
C LEU A 307 -1.98 10.37 0.67
N LYS A 308 -0.95 9.53 0.75
CA LYS A 308 -0.47 8.95 2.01
C LYS A 308 1.05 9.07 2.09
N ILE A 309 1.56 9.92 2.97
CA ILE A 309 2.98 10.27 3.03
C ILE A 309 3.42 10.61 4.47
N ALA A 310 4.73 10.61 4.70
CA ALA A 310 5.35 11.12 5.92
C ALA A 310 6.02 12.48 5.65
N VAL A 311 5.92 13.42 6.59
CA VAL A 311 6.47 14.79 6.52
C VAL A 311 7.23 15.14 7.80
N ASP A 312 8.25 16.00 7.73
CA ASP A 312 9.05 16.37 8.92
C ASP A 312 8.22 17.18 9.91
N GLY A 313 7.43 18.13 9.41
CA GLY A 313 6.48 18.94 10.16
C GLY A 313 5.31 19.34 9.28
N LEU A 314 4.27 19.91 9.88
CA LEU A 314 3.11 20.44 9.17
C LEU A 314 2.99 21.94 9.43
N SER A 315 3.18 22.77 8.42
CA SER A 315 3.01 24.22 8.51
C SER A 315 1.66 24.67 7.95
N VAL A 316 1.26 25.92 8.23
CA VAL A 316 0.05 26.53 7.66
C VAL A 316 0.13 26.56 6.13
N ASN A 317 1.29 26.93 5.57
CA ASN A 317 1.51 26.94 4.13
C ASN A 317 1.30 25.55 3.50
N ASP A 318 1.76 24.48 4.16
CA ASP A 318 1.56 23.10 3.65
C ASP A 318 0.07 22.75 3.62
N VAL A 319 -0.70 23.18 4.63
CA VAL A 319 -2.15 22.99 4.67
C VAL A 319 -2.82 23.76 3.52
N ASP A 320 -2.42 25.01 3.27
CA ASP A 320 -2.96 25.83 2.18
C ASP A 320 -2.69 25.19 0.81
N ILE A 321 -1.47 24.69 0.59
CA ILE A 321 -1.09 23.95 -0.63
C ILE A 321 -1.95 22.71 -0.81
N LEU A 322 -2.08 21.89 0.24
CA LEU A 322 -2.88 20.67 0.18
C LEU A 322 -4.37 20.98 -0.02
N SER A 323 -4.84 22.11 0.52
CA SER A 323 -6.21 22.57 0.37
C SER A 323 -6.54 22.90 -1.09
N GLY A 324 -5.55 23.40 -1.84
CA GLY A 324 -5.70 23.75 -3.25
C GLY A 324 -5.91 22.57 -4.19
N LEU A 325 -5.69 21.31 -3.74
CA LEU A 325 -5.85 20.12 -4.57
C LEU A 325 -7.34 19.79 -4.78
N PRO A 326 -7.89 19.97 -5.99
CA PRO A 326 -9.35 19.92 -6.20
C PRO A 326 -9.91 18.50 -6.18
N ALA A 327 -9.10 17.51 -6.56
CA ALA A 327 -9.51 16.11 -6.65
C ALA A 327 -9.23 15.29 -5.38
N LEU A 328 -8.60 15.89 -4.34
CA LEU A 328 -8.12 15.15 -3.18
C LEU A 328 -9.29 14.64 -2.33
N THR A 329 -9.53 13.33 -2.39
CA THR A 329 -10.61 12.65 -1.67
C THR A 329 -10.14 11.99 -0.39
N ALA A 330 -8.88 11.58 -0.30
CA ALA A 330 -8.35 10.93 0.88
C ALA A 330 -6.90 11.32 1.17
N MET A 331 -6.66 11.71 2.42
CA MET A 331 -5.35 12.19 2.87
C MET A 331 -4.95 11.54 4.19
N SER A 332 -3.73 11.02 4.25
CA SER A 332 -3.12 10.44 5.44
C SER A 332 -1.69 10.93 5.61
N LEU A 333 -1.48 11.87 6.55
CA LEU A 333 -0.17 12.43 6.85
C LEU A 333 0.41 11.83 8.13
N TYR A 334 1.68 11.42 8.04
CA TYR A 334 2.49 11.00 9.17
C TYR A 334 3.50 12.11 9.47
N VAL A 335 3.19 12.93 10.46
CA VAL A 335 3.96 14.13 10.83
C VAL A 335 4.98 13.74 11.88
N GLN A 336 6.27 13.90 11.58
CA GLN A 336 7.34 13.49 12.47
C GLN A 336 7.41 14.38 13.72
N LYS A 337 7.40 15.70 13.54
CA LYS A 337 7.44 16.70 14.60
C LYS A 337 6.13 17.48 14.63
N SER A 338 5.46 17.48 15.78
CA SER A 338 4.28 18.32 15.96
C SER A 338 4.62 19.79 15.76
N PRO A 339 3.73 20.58 15.13
CA PRO A 339 3.92 22.01 14.99
C PRO A 339 3.88 22.69 16.37
N ASN A 340 4.76 23.66 16.56
CA ASN A 340 4.77 24.52 17.76
C ASN A 340 3.71 25.63 17.69
N ILE A 341 2.96 25.70 16.58
CA ILE A 341 1.92 26.69 16.32
C ILE A 341 0.57 26.00 16.13
N LYS A 342 -0.50 26.75 16.39
CA LYS A 342 -1.86 26.29 16.10
C LYS A 342 -2.10 26.25 14.60
N ILE A 343 -2.42 25.07 14.08
CA ILE A 343 -2.84 24.87 12.70
C ILE A 343 -4.35 25.04 12.63
N ILE A 344 -4.81 25.95 11.77
CA ILE A 344 -6.22 26.23 11.56
C ILE A 344 -6.59 25.79 10.15
N PHE A 345 -7.60 24.93 10.05
CA PHE A 345 -8.24 24.58 8.80
C PHE A 345 -9.44 25.52 8.63
N CYS A 346 -9.28 26.57 7.83
CA CYS A 346 -10.23 27.69 7.75
C CYS A 346 -11.36 27.48 6.75
N MET A 347 -12.49 28.16 6.99
CA MET A 347 -13.59 28.27 6.04
C MET A 347 -13.13 29.07 4.81
N GLY A 348 -13.15 28.45 3.62
CA GLY A 348 -12.73 29.06 2.36
C GLY A 348 -11.36 28.60 1.82
N ALA A 349 -10.61 27.81 2.60
CA ALA A 349 -9.35 27.21 2.17
C ALA A 349 -9.57 25.74 1.78
N GLY A 350 -10.01 25.50 0.55
CA GLY A 350 -9.83 24.23 -0.15
C GLY A 350 -10.47 22.97 0.47
N PHE A 351 -10.00 21.79 0.09
CA PHE A 351 -10.52 20.46 0.52
C PHE A 351 -11.99 20.15 0.19
N THR A 352 -12.52 20.70 -0.89
CA THR A 352 -13.92 20.49 -1.29
C THR A 352 -14.25 19.03 -1.61
N ALA A 353 -13.29 18.24 -2.10
CA ALA A 353 -13.50 16.82 -2.42
C ALA A 353 -13.16 15.86 -1.27
N LEU A 354 -12.57 16.35 -0.17
CA LEU A 354 -11.97 15.50 0.86
C LEU A 354 -13.05 14.75 1.66
N LYS A 355 -12.95 13.42 1.66
CA LYS A 355 -13.85 12.49 2.39
C LYS A 355 -13.16 11.84 3.58
N TYR A 356 -11.84 11.70 3.54
CA TYR A 356 -11.06 11.07 4.61
C TYR A 356 -9.81 11.90 4.95
N LEU A 357 -9.64 12.18 6.24
CA LEU A 357 -8.43 12.81 6.78
C LEU A 357 -7.87 12.00 7.95
N LYS A 358 -6.60 11.63 7.84
CA LYS A 358 -5.81 11.08 8.94
C LYS A 358 -4.56 11.89 9.18
N LEU A 359 -4.38 12.31 10.42
CA LEU A 359 -3.15 12.94 10.91
C LEU A 359 -2.57 12.07 12.02
N ARG A 360 -1.35 11.55 11.81
CA ARG A 360 -0.58 10.85 12.85
C ARG A 360 0.65 11.67 13.20
N PHE A 361 0.74 12.13 14.45
CA PHE A 361 1.88 12.86 14.97
C PHE A 361 2.79 11.91 15.73
N MET A 362 4.03 11.75 15.27
CA MET A 362 4.98 10.81 15.85
C MET A 362 5.67 11.34 17.10
N SER A 363 5.67 12.66 17.31
CA SER A 363 6.20 13.28 18.52
C SER A 363 5.39 14.51 18.91
N GLY A 364 5.06 14.61 20.19
CA GLY A 364 4.29 15.71 20.78
C GLY A 364 2.80 15.73 20.39
N ILE A 365 2.10 16.76 20.88
CA ILE A 365 0.71 17.06 20.52
C ILE A 365 0.69 18.29 19.60
N ALA A 366 -0.07 18.18 18.52
CA ALA A 366 -0.35 19.30 17.63
C ALA A 366 -1.62 20.06 18.06
N TRP A 367 -1.59 21.38 17.95
CA TRP A 367 -2.76 22.23 18.20
C TRP A 367 -3.53 22.42 16.91
N LEU A 368 -4.78 21.95 16.87
CA LEU A 368 -5.58 21.90 15.66
C LEU A 368 -6.93 22.60 15.88
N LYS A 369 -7.33 23.45 14.94
CA LYS A 369 -8.69 23.98 14.86
C LYS A 369 -9.26 23.66 13.48
N PHE A 370 -10.39 22.97 13.45
CA PHE A 370 -11.19 22.76 12.25
C PHE A 370 -12.38 23.72 12.34
N GLU A 371 -12.40 24.73 11.47
CA GLU A 371 -13.50 25.68 11.41
C GLU A 371 -14.74 25.07 10.75
N ALA A 372 -15.90 25.67 11.02
CA ALA A 372 -17.16 25.24 10.44
C ALA A 372 -17.04 25.16 8.91
N ASP A 373 -17.48 24.04 8.36
CA ASP A 373 -17.49 23.76 6.91
C ASP A 373 -16.12 23.87 6.20
N ALA A 374 -15.00 23.84 6.93
CA ALA A 374 -13.66 23.82 6.34
C ALA A 374 -13.44 22.60 5.42
N MET A 375 -14.15 21.49 5.68
CA MET A 375 -14.11 20.27 4.87
C MET A 375 -15.53 19.75 4.67
N PRO A 376 -16.31 20.32 3.72
CA PRO A 376 -17.77 20.11 3.65
C PRO A 376 -18.17 18.67 3.31
N ASN A 377 -17.26 17.90 2.70
CA ASN A 377 -17.49 16.52 2.28
C ASN A 377 -16.80 15.48 3.17
N LEU A 378 -16.20 15.89 4.29
CA LEU A 378 -15.45 14.98 5.16
C LEU A 378 -16.38 13.99 5.83
N TRP A 379 -16.12 12.70 5.66
CA TRP A 379 -16.88 11.62 6.28
C TRP A 379 -16.18 11.07 7.52
N LYS A 380 -14.85 11.01 7.50
CA LYS A 380 -14.06 10.36 8.54
C LYS A 380 -12.80 11.15 8.88
N LEU A 381 -12.68 11.51 10.16
CA LEU A 381 -11.53 12.21 10.74
C LEU A 381 -10.82 11.31 11.75
N ARG A 382 -9.52 11.07 11.54
CA ARG A 382 -8.68 10.27 12.44
C ARG A 382 -7.45 11.05 12.90
N LEU A 383 -7.36 11.28 14.20
CA LEU A 383 -6.20 11.90 14.83
C LEU A 383 -5.47 10.85 15.67
N VAL A 384 -4.17 10.71 15.49
CA VAL A 384 -3.33 9.77 16.23
C VAL A 384 -2.10 10.52 16.74
N PHE A 385 -1.79 10.38 18.03
CA PHE A 385 -0.63 11.00 18.66
C PHE A 385 0.19 9.90 19.33
N ASP A 386 1.43 9.69 18.89
CA ASP A 386 2.29 8.60 19.37
C ASP A 386 3.02 8.95 20.67
N ALA A 387 3.03 10.23 21.05
CA ALA A 387 3.55 10.69 22.32
C ALA A 387 2.77 11.91 22.80
N ILE A 388 2.42 11.92 24.08
CA ILE A 388 1.93 13.12 24.77
C ILE A 388 3.17 13.81 25.35
N PRO A 389 3.33 15.15 25.22
CA PRO A 389 4.43 15.84 25.86
C PRO A 389 4.38 15.56 27.37
N GLN A 390 5.51 15.18 27.97
CA GLN A 390 5.65 15.17 29.42
C GLN A 390 5.51 16.61 29.90
N MET A 391 4.34 16.94 30.44
CA MET A 391 4.17 18.18 31.17
C MET A 391 4.75 17.94 32.55
N ASP A 392 6.03 18.25 32.72
CA ASP A 392 6.66 18.17 34.03
C ASP A 392 5.85 19.06 34.99
N GLN A 393 5.29 18.46 36.05
CA GLN A 393 4.46 19.14 37.05
C GLN A 393 5.26 20.18 37.88
N ARG A 394 6.51 20.46 37.52
CA ARG A 394 7.45 21.34 38.23
C ARG A 394 7.76 22.67 37.54
N LEU A 395 7.15 22.98 36.41
CA LEU A 395 7.44 24.21 35.64
C LEU A 395 6.78 25.50 36.18
N ASP A 396 6.72 25.66 37.50
CA ASP A 396 6.30 26.92 38.12
C ASP A 396 7.43 27.91 38.38
N LEU A 397 8.72 27.57 38.13
CA LEU A 397 9.80 28.44 38.58
C LEU A 397 10.86 28.86 37.56
N TYR A 398 11.15 28.12 36.48
CA TYR A 398 12.17 28.56 35.51
C TYR A 398 11.92 28.01 34.10
N SER A 399 11.18 28.73 33.27
CA SER A 399 11.37 28.66 31.82
C SER A 399 10.98 29.99 31.18
N GLU A 400 11.95 30.62 30.54
CA GLU A 400 11.77 31.83 29.74
C GLU A 400 10.82 31.56 28.56
N GLY A 401 9.81 32.41 28.42
CA GLY A 401 9.12 32.70 27.16
C GLY A 401 7.87 31.87 26.83
N ASP A 402 6.69 32.38 27.23
CA ASP A 402 5.38 32.33 26.55
C ASP A 402 4.80 31.03 25.94
N GLN A 403 5.49 29.89 25.94
CA GLN A 403 4.98 28.67 25.29
C GLN A 403 3.86 27.99 26.07
N TRP A 404 3.77 28.23 27.37
CA TRP A 404 2.82 27.56 28.27
C TRP A 404 1.76 28.49 28.87
N THR A 405 1.80 29.80 28.59
CA THR A 405 0.83 30.76 29.11
C THR A 405 -0.57 30.56 28.50
N GLN A 406 -0.68 29.98 27.30
CA GLN A 406 -1.96 29.64 26.66
C GLN A 406 -2.71 28.45 27.29
N TYR A 407 -2.07 27.66 28.15
CA TYR A 407 -2.73 26.55 28.88
C TYR A 407 -3.69 27.05 29.98
N ARG A 408 -3.60 28.34 30.37
CA ARG A 408 -4.40 28.92 31.46
C ARG A 408 -5.86 29.22 31.09
N HIS A 409 -6.30 29.05 29.84
CA HIS A 409 -7.59 29.62 29.37
C HIS A 409 -8.67 28.60 28.98
N GLY A 410 -8.54 27.32 29.36
CA GLY A 410 -9.65 26.36 29.22
C GLY A 410 -10.06 26.04 27.77
N ASN A 411 -9.22 26.36 26.79
CA ASN A 411 -9.45 26.04 25.38
C ASN A 411 -8.93 24.64 25.06
N ALA A 412 -9.76 23.81 24.44
CA ALA A 412 -9.35 22.50 23.95
C ALA A 412 -8.21 22.62 22.91
N LEU A 413 -7.24 21.71 23.01
CA LEU A 413 -6.07 21.63 22.12
C LEU A 413 -6.49 21.29 20.68
N ILE A 414 -7.54 20.48 20.55
CA ILE A 414 -8.16 20.13 19.28
C ILE A 414 -9.59 20.66 19.34
N ASN A 415 -9.91 21.62 18.48
CA ASN A 415 -11.26 22.14 18.35
C ASN A 415 -11.85 21.74 17.01
N ILE A 416 -13.00 21.06 17.03
CA ILE A 416 -13.71 20.58 15.86
C ILE A 416 -15.07 21.27 15.84
N GLU A 417 -15.20 22.31 15.02
CA GLU A 417 -16.47 22.99 14.79
C GLU A 417 -17.41 22.14 13.92
N HIS A 418 -18.60 22.65 13.62
CA HIS A 418 -19.62 21.90 12.90
C HIS A 418 -19.16 21.47 11.49
N MET A 419 -19.28 20.17 11.19
CA MET A 419 -19.03 19.59 9.88
C MET A 419 -20.20 18.71 9.44
N ALA A 420 -20.99 19.19 8.47
CA ALA A 420 -22.30 18.62 8.15
C ALA A 420 -22.30 17.15 7.69
N ARG A 421 -21.22 16.66 7.08
CA ARG A 421 -21.13 15.28 6.53
C ARG A 421 -20.26 14.34 7.37
N LEU A 422 -19.76 14.79 8.51
CA LEU A 422 -18.84 14.04 9.35
C LEU A 422 -19.56 12.91 10.09
N ARG A 423 -19.24 11.66 9.75
CA ARG A 423 -19.88 10.45 10.29
C ARG A 423 -19.05 9.74 11.35
N GLU A 424 -17.74 9.86 11.28
CA GLU A 424 -16.83 9.20 12.21
C GLU A 424 -15.69 10.13 12.62
N VAL A 425 -15.52 10.31 13.93
CA VAL A 425 -14.40 11.05 14.51
C VAL A 425 -13.70 10.14 15.50
N SER A 426 -12.40 9.93 15.34
CA SER A 426 -11.59 9.19 16.29
C SER A 426 -10.33 9.94 16.66
N ALA A 427 -10.02 10.01 17.94
CA ALA A 427 -8.76 10.53 18.46
C ALA A 427 -8.07 9.45 19.30
N LYS A 428 -6.86 9.04 18.91
CA LYS A 428 -6.05 8.06 19.64
C LYS A 428 -4.83 8.75 20.21
N PHE A 429 -4.60 8.58 21.51
CA PHE A 429 -3.41 9.05 22.20
C PHE A 429 -2.64 7.86 22.75
N GLU A 430 -1.37 7.73 22.34
CA GLU A 430 -0.41 6.77 22.84
C GLU A 430 0.60 7.53 23.73
N GLY A 431 0.96 6.96 24.87
CA GLY A 431 1.86 7.61 25.84
C GLY A 431 1.97 6.83 27.14
N ALA A 432 2.69 7.40 28.12
CA ALA A 432 2.79 6.78 29.44
C ALA A 432 1.47 6.94 30.21
N ALA A 433 1.19 6.02 31.13
CA ALA A 433 -0.03 6.03 31.95
C ALA A 433 -0.29 7.35 32.70
N ALA A 434 0.78 8.04 33.13
CA ALA A 434 0.69 9.34 33.80
C ALA A 434 0.16 10.43 32.86
N ASP A 435 0.64 10.46 31.62
CA ASP A 435 0.24 11.43 30.61
C ASP A 435 -1.22 11.19 30.17
N LEU A 436 -1.64 9.93 30.03
CA LEU A 436 -3.02 9.59 29.66
C LEU A 436 -4.05 10.00 30.72
N LYS A 437 -3.72 9.88 32.01
CA LYS A 437 -4.58 10.39 33.10
C LYS A 437 -4.76 11.90 33.02
N TYR A 438 -3.71 12.63 32.61
CA TYR A 438 -3.78 14.07 32.40
C TYR A 438 -4.67 14.42 31.20
N VAL A 439 -4.48 13.74 30.06
CA VAL A 439 -5.35 13.90 28.87
C VAL A 439 -6.83 13.71 29.22
N SER A 440 -7.15 12.71 30.04
CA SER A 440 -8.53 12.45 30.48
C SER A 440 -9.15 13.58 31.32
N ARG A 441 -8.36 14.45 31.96
CA ARG A 441 -8.84 15.48 32.88
C ARG A 441 -9.11 16.84 32.23
N ILE A 442 -8.44 17.15 31.11
CA ILE A 442 -8.39 18.52 30.56
C ILE A 442 -9.36 18.75 29.41
N GLY A 443 -10.03 17.71 28.89
CA GLY A 443 -10.90 17.88 27.73
C GLY A 443 -10.11 18.31 26.50
N ILE A 444 -9.13 17.48 26.10
CA ILE A 444 -8.18 17.77 25.01
C ILE A 444 -8.88 18.01 23.66
N VAL A 445 -10.00 17.35 23.43
CA VAL A 445 -10.76 17.47 22.19
C VAL A 445 -12.14 18.06 22.49
N SER A 446 -12.41 19.21 21.86
CA SER A 446 -13.73 19.81 21.78
C SER A 446 -14.35 19.43 20.43
N ASN A 447 -15.52 18.81 20.45
CA ASN A 447 -16.28 18.45 19.25
C ASN A 447 -17.66 19.09 19.31
N HIS A 448 -18.08 19.73 18.23
CA HIS A 448 -19.39 20.36 18.13
C HIS A 448 -20.52 19.32 18.36
N PRO A 449 -21.56 19.61 19.17
CA PRO A 449 -22.60 18.63 19.53
C PRO A 449 -23.35 18.01 18.35
N SER A 450 -23.45 18.73 17.22
CA SER A 450 -24.10 18.24 15.99
C SER A 450 -23.23 17.28 15.16
N ASN A 451 -21.94 17.14 15.48
CA ASN A 451 -21.06 16.20 14.80
C ASN A 451 -21.28 14.77 15.35
N ALA A 452 -20.80 13.76 14.62
CA ALA A 452 -20.75 12.39 15.12
C ALA A 452 -20.00 12.30 16.47
N ILE A 453 -20.43 11.36 17.32
CA ILE A 453 -19.79 11.10 18.61
C ILE A 453 -18.32 10.76 18.38
N ILE A 454 -17.44 11.48 19.08
CA ILE A 454 -16.01 11.24 19.01
C ILE A 454 -15.62 10.00 19.82
N ASN A 455 -14.94 9.06 19.16
CA ASN A 455 -14.32 7.93 19.82
C ASN A 455 -12.90 8.30 20.27
N VAL A 456 -12.71 8.56 21.56
CA VAL A 456 -11.40 8.86 22.14
C VAL A 456 -10.80 7.59 22.74
N GLN A 457 -9.64 7.18 22.24
CA GLN A 457 -8.90 6.02 22.73
C GLN A 457 -7.60 6.47 23.40
N LEU A 458 -7.42 6.06 24.66
CA LEU A 458 -6.20 6.26 25.43
C LEU A 458 -5.49 4.91 25.56
N VAL A 459 -4.30 4.78 24.98
CA VAL A 459 -3.56 3.51 24.96
C VAL A 459 -2.24 3.68 25.69
N ASP A 460 -2.06 2.91 26.77
CA ASP A 460 -0.79 2.88 27.49
C ASP A 460 0.26 2.16 26.64
N SER A 461 1.37 2.84 26.42
CA SER A 461 2.56 2.35 25.73
C SER A 461 3.10 1.02 26.27
N GLY A 462 2.73 0.63 27.50
CA GLY A 462 3.05 -0.67 28.09
C GLY A 462 2.22 -1.88 27.60
N SER A 463 1.21 -1.70 26.75
CA SER A 463 0.27 -2.76 26.35
C SER A 463 0.52 -3.39 24.96
N HIS A 464 1.77 -3.43 24.49
CA HIS A 464 2.15 -4.34 23.39
C HIS A 464 2.30 -5.78 23.91
N GLY A 465 1.15 -6.40 24.17
CA GLY A 465 1.02 -7.83 24.42
C GLY A 465 -0.31 -8.32 23.85
N ASP A 466 -0.22 -9.09 22.76
CA ASP A 466 -1.23 -9.99 22.19
C ASP A 466 -2.69 -9.51 22.04
N LYS A 467 -3.13 -9.37 20.79
CA LYS A 467 -4.06 -10.34 20.19
C LYS A 467 -4.17 -10.14 18.67
N ARG A 468 -3.77 -11.24 18.01
CA ARG A 468 -3.84 -11.66 16.60
C ARG A 468 -4.83 -10.97 15.67
#